data_AF-A0A7R9C7T5-F1
#
_entry.id   AF-A0A7R9C7T5-F1
#
_cell.length_a   1.000
_cell.length_b   1.000
_cell.length_c   1.000
_cell.angle_alpha   90.00
_cell.angle_beta   90.00
_cell.angle_gamma   90.00
#
_symmetry.space_group_name_H-M   'P 1'
#
loop_
_entity.id
_entity.type
_entity.pdbx_description
1 polymer ?
#
loop_
_entity_poly.entity_id
_entity_poly.type
_entity_poly.pdbx_seq_one_letter_code
_entity_poly.pdbx_strand_id
1 'polypeptide(L)'
;MHIDDEEKLYKFEYNIQTKNYFDDKSNSARLRGILQFLADSNGHILSWKINFLEVWMDIYTTQSWIRKHNSNFLVRKELFEYIFDDKIIQEPRPNLSANKLILLNDMEIKKLNEWFSLNYKSTLKNIIAIIKGNNPGGSFTSPNNAEIVITNVDSFYKGNLIMFIDKIINLSTKNAYKNFLNSNLNNFWNNQLSKINYLEYLSERNPLLFYFLKILCTNIKNLRDLLQKKNDTQKCLENIESKMNEYFDFANVANRKLNNARNSLPPLEDIIVFEGTQHLFTHFDKAHIYPFSQIKNDTLKLLADKCLDHCKINQNFDSKQINEIVNNGIYQIKSVDNLLNLPKNIHNIFDKNYFTYNQNGEIIYREKKIIKPFELSTIEKYFSKIPYQKLSDLRKYFILQRNKLLEANK
;
A
#
# COMPACT_ATOMS: atom_id res chain seq x y z
N MET A 1 -7.67 0.59 24.20
CA MET A 1 -7.37 0.27 22.79
C MET A 1 -6.20 1.16 22.39
N HIS A 2 -4.97 0.72 22.66
CA HIS A 2 -3.78 1.41 22.17
C HIS A 2 -3.69 1.15 20.66
N ILE A 3 -3.57 2.23 19.90
CA ILE A 3 -3.41 2.21 18.45
C ILE A 3 -1.90 2.06 18.21
N ASP A 4 -1.49 0.94 17.62
CA ASP A 4 -0.07 0.56 17.47
C ASP A 4 0.68 1.40 16.43
N ASP A 5 1.93 1.70 16.77
CA ASP A 5 3.02 2.31 15.99
C ASP A 5 3.62 1.36 14.91
N GLU A 6 2.95 0.27 14.52
CA GLU A 6 3.63 -0.84 13.82
C GLU A 6 3.41 -0.96 12.30
N GLU A 7 2.41 -0.30 11.71
CA GLU A 7 2.21 -0.39 10.26
C GLU A 7 3.05 0.66 9.52
N LYS A 8 4.24 0.25 9.08
CA LYS A 8 5.14 1.10 8.30
C LYS A 8 4.54 1.35 6.91
N LEU A 9 4.19 2.61 6.65
CA LEU A 9 3.76 3.07 5.34
C LEU A 9 4.95 3.62 4.54
N TYR A 10 4.89 3.40 3.24
CA TYR A 10 5.90 3.79 2.26
C TYR A 10 5.30 4.79 1.28
N LYS A 11 5.98 5.94 1.08
CA LYS A 11 5.53 6.99 0.17
C LYS A 11 6.26 6.90 -1.15
N PHE A 12 5.50 6.79 -2.24
CA PHE A 12 6.03 6.71 -3.60
C PHE A 12 5.56 7.90 -4.42
N GLU A 13 6.31 8.21 -5.48
CA GLU A 13 6.07 9.35 -6.34
C GLU A 13 6.28 8.99 -7.81
N TYR A 14 5.37 9.47 -8.66
CA TYR A 14 5.44 9.35 -10.11
C TYR A 14 5.06 10.67 -10.79
N ASN A 15 5.78 10.98 -11.86
CA ASN A 15 5.39 12.06 -12.77
C ASN A 15 4.28 11.56 -13.68
N ILE A 16 3.22 12.35 -13.80
CA ILE A 16 2.06 12.04 -14.64
C ILE A 16 1.83 13.14 -15.66
N GLN A 17 1.30 12.75 -16.82
CA GLN A 17 0.80 13.68 -17.81
C GLN A 17 -0.31 13.06 -18.64
N THR A 18 -1.01 13.86 -19.43
CA THR A 18 -1.88 13.34 -20.48
C THR A 18 -1.08 12.75 -21.64
N LYS A 19 -1.58 11.69 -22.28
CA LYS A 19 -0.90 11.04 -23.42
C LYS A 19 -0.60 11.98 -24.59
N ASN A 20 -1.44 12.99 -24.80
CA ASN A 20 -1.33 14.02 -25.84
C ASN A 20 -0.60 15.29 -25.36
N TYR A 21 0.09 15.26 -24.22
CA TYR A 21 0.67 16.48 -23.63
C TYR A 21 1.63 17.21 -24.59
N PHE A 22 2.49 16.47 -25.28
CA PHE A 22 3.43 16.98 -26.29
C PHE A 22 2.92 16.91 -27.73
N ASP A 23 1.62 16.63 -27.93
CA ASP A 23 1.03 16.61 -29.27
C ASP A 23 0.48 18.00 -29.60
N ASP A 24 1.30 18.81 -30.28
CA ASP A 24 0.95 20.17 -30.68
C ASP A 24 -0.28 20.23 -31.60
N LYS A 25 -0.63 19.13 -32.28
CA LYS A 25 -1.82 19.05 -33.13
C LYS A 25 -3.08 18.73 -32.32
N SER A 26 -2.95 18.32 -31.07
CA SER A 26 -4.09 17.95 -30.23
C SER A 26 -4.78 19.19 -29.66
N ASN A 27 -6.07 19.34 -29.91
CA ASN A 27 -6.91 20.38 -29.31
C ASN A 27 -7.61 19.92 -28.02
N SER A 28 -7.24 18.76 -27.46
CA SER A 28 -7.87 18.20 -26.26
C SER A 28 -7.19 18.68 -24.99
N ALA A 29 -7.91 18.66 -23.87
CA ALA A 29 -7.39 19.06 -22.56
C ALA A 29 -6.09 18.30 -22.22
N ARG A 30 -5.18 19.00 -21.53
CA ARG A 30 -3.83 18.53 -21.20
C ARG A 30 -3.57 18.74 -19.72
N LEU A 31 -2.77 17.87 -19.12
CA LEU A 31 -2.25 18.08 -17.77
C LEU A 31 -0.87 17.48 -17.62
N ARG A 32 -0.07 18.04 -16.71
CA ARG A 32 1.09 17.39 -16.09
C ARG A 32 1.10 17.64 -14.59
N GLY A 33 1.66 16.69 -13.85
CA GLY A 33 1.69 16.76 -12.40
C GLY A 33 2.51 15.66 -11.76
N ILE A 34 2.40 15.58 -10.44
CA ILE A 34 3.07 14.59 -9.60
C ILE A 34 1.98 13.81 -8.87
N LEU A 35 2.00 12.48 -9.02
CA LEU A 35 1.18 11.54 -8.27
C LEU A 35 2.00 11.00 -7.11
N GLN A 36 1.54 11.21 -5.89
CA GLN A 36 2.10 10.58 -4.70
C GLN A 36 1.10 9.58 -4.13
N PHE A 37 1.58 8.47 -3.59
CA PHE A 37 0.71 7.51 -2.90
C PHE A 37 1.42 6.80 -1.75
N LEU A 38 0.62 6.34 -0.80
CA LEU A 38 1.05 5.58 0.37
C LEU A 38 0.69 4.12 0.17
N ALA A 39 1.66 3.23 0.37
CA ALA A 39 1.44 1.78 0.37
C ALA A 39 1.88 1.14 1.70
N ASP A 40 1.22 0.03 2.04
CA ASP A 40 1.62 -0.82 3.17
C ASP A 40 2.88 -1.64 2.85
N SER A 41 3.35 -2.40 3.84
CA SER A 41 4.52 -3.29 3.74
C SER A 41 4.44 -4.38 2.66
N ASN A 42 3.24 -4.65 2.13
CA ASN A 42 2.96 -5.64 1.10
C ASN A 42 2.60 -4.98 -0.25
N GLY A 43 2.80 -3.67 -0.38
CA GLY A 43 2.54 -2.95 -1.62
C GLY A 43 1.06 -2.72 -1.91
N HIS A 44 0.16 -2.85 -0.92
CA HIS A 44 -1.22 -2.40 -1.11
C HIS A 44 -1.29 -0.88 -0.98
N ILE A 45 -1.88 -0.21 -1.96
CA ILE A 45 -2.01 1.25 -1.98
C ILE A 45 -3.24 1.67 -1.19
N LEU A 46 -3.03 2.54 -0.21
CA LEU A 46 -4.05 2.93 0.76
C LEU A 46 -4.61 4.34 0.48
N SER A 47 -3.79 5.23 -0.04
CA SER A 47 -4.15 6.62 -0.30
C SER A 47 -3.26 7.23 -1.38
N TRP A 48 -3.76 8.26 -2.05
CA TRP A 48 -3.02 8.98 -3.09
C TRP A 48 -3.31 10.49 -3.01
N LYS A 49 -2.39 11.29 -3.53
CA LYS A 49 -2.49 12.74 -3.73
C LYS A 49 -1.92 13.09 -5.10
N ILE A 50 -2.49 14.12 -5.71
CA ILE A 50 -2.00 14.68 -6.96
C ILE A 50 -1.63 16.14 -6.73
N ASN A 51 -0.49 16.53 -7.28
CA ASN A 51 -0.08 17.92 -7.40
C ASN A 51 0.05 18.26 -8.89
N PHE A 52 -0.93 18.98 -9.41
CA PHE A 52 -0.91 19.51 -10.77
C PHE A 52 0.14 20.62 -10.87
N LEU A 53 0.93 20.55 -11.93
CA LEU A 53 1.93 21.57 -12.28
C LEU A 53 1.42 22.45 -13.42
N GLU A 54 0.60 21.90 -14.31
CA GLU A 54 0.04 22.63 -15.44
C GLU A 54 -1.21 21.91 -15.93
N VAL A 55 -2.27 22.66 -16.23
CA VAL A 55 -3.55 22.12 -16.69
C VAL A 55 -4.15 23.04 -17.75
N TRP A 56 -4.49 22.44 -18.87
CA TRP A 56 -5.31 23.01 -19.93
C TRP A 56 -6.69 22.37 -19.80
N MET A 57 -7.64 23.11 -19.23
CA MET A 57 -8.97 22.60 -18.91
C MET A 57 -9.95 22.89 -20.05
N ASP A 58 -10.75 21.92 -20.46
CA ASP A 58 -11.73 22.11 -21.54
C ASP A 58 -13.07 22.54 -20.96
N ILE A 59 -13.50 23.79 -21.14
CA ILE A 59 -14.76 24.28 -20.53
C ILE A 59 -16.01 23.64 -21.14
N TYR A 60 -15.89 22.94 -22.27
CA TYR A 60 -17.01 22.21 -22.86
C TYR A 60 -17.29 20.89 -22.14
N THR A 61 -18.55 20.72 -21.76
CA THR A 61 -19.08 19.51 -21.12
C THR A 61 -20.06 18.81 -22.06
N THR A 62 -20.05 17.48 -22.02
CA THR A 62 -20.97 16.63 -22.80
C THR A 62 -22.43 16.99 -22.51
N GLN A 63 -23.25 17.20 -23.54
CA GLN A 63 -24.65 17.65 -23.40
C GLN A 63 -25.48 16.81 -22.41
N SER A 64 -25.28 15.48 -22.42
CA SER A 64 -26.01 14.57 -21.55
C SER A 64 -25.71 14.76 -20.07
N TRP A 65 -24.49 15.20 -19.72
CA TRP A 65 -24.09 15.50 -18.34
C TRP A 65 -24.80 16.74 -17.82
N ILE A 66 -24.87 17.80 -18.64
CA ILE A 66 -25.59 19.04 -18.32
C ILE A 66 -27.08 18.75 -18.18
N ARG A 67 -27.68 17.98 -19.09
CA ARG A 67 -29.12 17.65 -19.00
C ARG A 67 -29.45 16.79 -17.78
N LYS A 68 -28.63 15.77 -17.48
CA LYS A 68 -28.92 14.79 -16.42
C LYS A 68 -28.37 15.16 -15.05
N HIS A 69 -27.51 16.17 -14.95
CA HIS A 69 -26.83 16.55 -13.71
C HIS A 69 -26.15 15.36 -13.03
N ASN A 70 -25.39 14.58 -13.79
CA ASN A 70 -24.74 13.39 -13.24
C ASN A 70 -23.61 13.75 -12.25
N SER A 71 -23.08 12.76 -11.55
CA SER A 71 -22.04 12.97 -10.53
C SER A 71 -20.83 13.74 -11.07
N ASN A 72 -20.33 13.40 -12.25
CA ASN A 72 -19.19 14.10 -12.84
C ASN A 72 -19.50 15.56 -13.20
N PHE A 73 -20.72 15.87 -13.66
CA PHE A 73 -21.16 17.25 -13.91
C PHE A 73 -21.15 18.08 -12.62
N LEU A 74 -21.73 17.54 -11.54
CA LEU A 74 -21.83 18.23 -10.25
C LEU A 74 -20.45 18.48 -9.64
N VAL A 75 -19.60 17.45 -9.61
CA VAL A 75 -18.21 17.54 -9.12
C VAL A 75 -17.42 18.57 -9.93
N ARG A 76 -17.60 18.58 -11.26
CA ARG A 76 -16.94 19.57 -12.11
C ARG A 76 -17.52 20.98 -11.92
N LYS A 77 -18.80 21.11 -11.61
CA LYS A 77 -19.44 22.40 -11.34
C LYS A 77 -18.86 23.02 -10.06
N GLU A 78 -18.80 22.23 -9.00
CA GLU A 78 -18.17 22.63 -7.73
C GLU A 78 -16.71 23.08 -7.93
N LEU A 79 -15.95 22.34 -8.76
CA LEU A 79 -14.59 22.72 -9.11
C LEU A 79 -14.52 24.08 -9.85
N PHE A 80 -15.42 24.30 -10.82
CA PHE A 80 -15.48 25.54 -11.59
C PHE A 80 -15.82 26.73 -10.70
N GLU A 81 -16.82 26.58 -9.83
CA GLU A 81 -17.23 27.57 -8.84
C GLU A 81 -16.03 27.92 -7.93
N TYR A 82 -15.27 26.91 -7.47
CA TYR A 82 -14.12 27.11 -6.58
C TYR A 82 -12.91 27.78 -7.25
N ILE A 83 -12.54 27.39 -8.47
CA ILE A 83 -11.36 27.93 -9.15
C ILE A 83 -11.62 29.34 -9.68
N PHE A 84 -12.75 29.52 -10.37
CA PHE A 84 -13.00 30.72 -11.18
C PHE A 84 -13.90 31.76 -10.50
N ASP A 85 -14.40 31.48 -9.30
CA ASP A 85 -15.33 32.37 -8.58
C ASP A 85 -16.52 32.75 -9.48
N ASP A 86 -17.14 31.75 -10.12
CA ASP A 86 -18.25 31.86 -11.09
C ASP A 86 -17.99 32.62 -12.40
N LYS A 87 -16.76 33.11 -12.63
CA LYS A 87 -16.42 33.84 -13.87
C LYS A 87 -16.40 32.97 -15.12
N ILE A 88 -16.17 31.67 -14.95
CA ILE A 88 -16.17 30.68 -16.03
C ILE A 88 -17.13 29.57 -15.63
N ILE A 89 -18.07 29.26 -16.53
CA ILE A 89 -19.05 28.19 -16.36
C ILE A 89 -18.83 27.08 -17.39
N GLN A 90 -19.33 25.89 -17.08
CA GLN A 90 -19.34 24.78 -18.02
C GLN A 90 -20.30 25.07 -19.18
N GLU A 91 -19.83 24.93 -20.42
CA GLU A 91 -20.63 25.17 -21.63
C GLU A 91 -21.01 23.85 -22.32
N PRO A 92 -22.18 23.75 -22.97
CA PRO A 92 -22.54 22.60 -23.77
C PRO A 92 -21.58 22.43 -24.96
N ARG A 93 -21.02 21.23 -25.10
CA ARG A 93 -20.14 20.92 -26.22
C ARG A 93 -20.91 20.94 -27.56
N PRO A 94 -20.51 21.76 -28.56
CA PRO A 94 -21.23 21.86 -29.83
C PRO A 94 -21.27 20.56 -30.64
N ASN A 95 -20.17 19.80 -30.63
CA ASN A 95 -20.05 18.50 -31.29
C ASN A 95 -18.96 17.65 -30.61
N LEU A 96 -18.84 16.36 -30.96
CA LEU A 96 -17.95 15.42 -30.26
C LEU A 96 -16.46 15.77 -30.29
N SER A 97 -15.98 16.56 -31.26
CA SER A 97 -14.56 16.90 -31.43
C SER A 97 -14.22 18.35 -31.07
N ALA A 98 -15.21 19.20 -30.81
CA ALA A 98 -15.02 20.59 -30.40
C ALA A 98 -14.54 20.64 -28.95
N ASN A 99 -13.44 21.35 -28.70
CA ASN A 99 -12.91 21.62 -27.35
C ASN A 99 -12.72 23.14 -27.21
N LYS A 100 -12.88 23.68 -25.99
CA LYS A 100 -12.60 25.09 -25.67
C LYS A 100 -11.70 25.11 -24.44
N LEU A 101 -10.40 25.17 -24.69
CA LEU A 101 -9.39 25.05 -23.66
C LEU A 101 -9.09 26.41 -23.01
N ILE A 102 -8.91 26.38 -21.69
CA ILE A 102 -8.32 27.46 -20.91
C ILE A 102 -7.05 26.94 -20.24
N LEU A 103 -5.96 27.70 -20.31
CA LEU A 103 -4.75 27.41 -19.55
C LEU A 103 -4.89 28.04 -18.16
N LEU A 104 -4.80 27.22 -17.13
CA LEU A 104 -4.86 27.72 -15.76
C LEU A 104 -3.56 28.45 -15.40
N ASN A 105 -3.69 29.62 -14.78
CA ASN A 105 -2.56 30.34 -14.21
C ASN A 105 -2.14 29.75 -12.84
N ASP A 106 -1.04 30.25 -12.27
CA ASP A 106 -0.48 29.72 -11.01
C ASP A 106 -1.46 29.78 -9.82
N MET A 107 -2.27 30.84 -9.72
CA MET A 107 -3.28 30.96 -8.67
C MET A 107 -4.41 29.94 -8.86
N GLU A 108 -4.86 29.73 -10.09
CA GLU A 108 -5.88 28.75 -10.44
C GLU A 108 -5.38 27.32 -10.25
N ILE A 109 -4.11 27.03 -10.57
CA ILE A 109 -3.44 25.76 -10.27
C ILE A 109 -3.36 25.52 -8.76
N LYS A 110 -3.05 26.55 -7.97
CA LYS A 110 -3.05 26.44 -6.50
C LYS A 110 -4.45 26.09 -5.97
N LYS A 111 -5.49 26.79 -6.43
CA LYS A 111 -6.89 26.47 -6.07
C LYS A 111 -7.29 25.06 -6.53
N LEU A 112 -6.88 24.64 -7.73
CA LEU A 112 -7.11 23.29 -8.25
C LEU A 112 -6.51 22.22 -7.33
N ASN A 113 -5.24 22.39 -6.93
CA ASN A 113 -4.55 21.46 -6.03
C ASN A 113 -5.22 21.38 -4.65
N GLU A 114 -5.60 22.54 -4.09
CA GLU A 114 -6.32 22.62 -2.82
C GLU A 114 -7.66 21.88 -2.89
N TRP A 115 -8.47 22.16 -3.92
CA TRP A 115 -9.76 21.51 -4.11
C TRP A 115 -9.62 20.00 -4.28
N PHE A 116 -8.65 19.53 -5.09
CA PHE A 116 -8.43 18.10 -5.27
C PHE A 116 -8.01 17.40 -3.98
N SER A 117 -7.23 18.07 -3.12
CA SER A 117 -6.82 17.50 -1.83
C SER A 117 -7.97 17.40 -0.83
N LEU A 118 -8.97 18.27 -0.90
CA LEU A 118 -10.05 18.37 0.10
C LEU A 118 -11.34 17.67 -0.34
N ASN A 119 -11.70 17.80 -1.62
CA ASN A 119 -13.05 17.52 -2.10
C ASN A 119 -13.12 16.32 -3.06
N TYR A 120 -12.04 15.99 -3.77
CA TYR A 120 -12.07 14.93 -4.78
C TYR A 120 -12.07 13.52 -4.16
N LYS A 121 -13.13 12.75 -4.41
CA LYS A 121 -13.35 11.40 -3.84
C LYS A 121 -13.50 10.29 -4.88
N SER A 122 -13.02 10.51 -6.11
CA SER A 122 -13.14 9.54 -7.21
C SER A 122 -11.78 8.93 -7.57
N THR A 123 -11.72 8.18 -8.68
CA THR A 123 -10.54 7.45 -9.16
C THR A 123 -9.56 8.36 -9.91
N LEU A 124 -8.28 7.97 -9.99
CA LEU A 124 -7.26 8.67 -10.78
C LEU A 124 -7.66 8.79 -12.25
N LYS A 125 -8.23 7.73 -12.83
CA LYS A 125 -8.75 7.80 -14.21
C LYS A 125 -9.83 8.85 -14.38
N ASN A 126 -10.66 9.08 -13.37
CA ASN A 126 -11.79 10.01 -13.48
C ASN A 126 -11.36 11.48 -13.37
N ILE A 127 -10.09 11.75 -13.02
CA ILE A 127 -9.51 13.10 -13.06
C ILE A 127 -9.66 13.67 -14.46
N ILE A 128 -9.39 12.87 -15.50
CA ILE A 128 -9.48 13.37 -16.88
C ILE A 128 -10.93 13.70 -17.26
N ALA A 129 -11.91 13.02 -16.67
CA ALA A 129 -13.32 13.33 -16.86
C ALA A 129 -13.66 14.73 -16.33
N ILE A 130 -13.10 15.06 -15.16
CA ILE A 130 -13.23 16.37 -14.53
C ILE A 130 -12.47 17.45 -15.30
N ILE A 131 -11.35 17.15 -15.96
CA ILE A 131 -10.58 18.13 -16.75
C ILE A 131 -11.12 18.31 -18.19
N LYS A 132 -11.61 17.24 -18.83
CA LYS A 132 -12.11 17.26 -20.23
C LYS A 132 -13.62 17.47 -20.40
N GLY A 133 -14.44 17.20 -19.38
CA GLY A 133 -15.90 17.34 -19.51
C GLY A 133 -16.55 16.23 -20.33
N ASN A 134 -15.88 15.08 -20.48
CA ASN A 134 -16.39 13.88 -21.12
C ASN A 134 -16.02 12.63 -20.31
N ASN A 135 -16.63 11.48 -20.63
CA ASN A 135 -16.29 10.24 -19.94
C ASN A 135 -14.83 9.88 -20.25
N PRO A 136 -14.06 9.45 -19.23
CA PRO A 136 -12.66 9.12 -19.42
C PRO A 136 -12.56 7.85 -20.28
N GLY A 137 -11.68 7.89 -21.28
CA GLY A 137 -11.25 6.68 -21.98
C GLY A 137 -10.36 5.81 -21.09
N GLY A 138 -10.28 4.53 -21.42
CA GLY A 138 -9.43 3.58 -20.69
C GLY A 138 -10.14 2.88 -19.55
N SER A 139 -9.84 1.59 -19.41
CA SER A 139 -10.28 0.74 -18.32
C SER A 139 -9.22 -0.31 -18.06
N PHE A 140 -9.36 -1.05 -16.96
CA PHE A 140 -8.57 -2.26 -16.72
C PHE A 140 -8.67 -3.25 -17.91
N THR A 141 -9.82 -3.28 -18.58
CA THR A 141 -10.10 -4.10 -19.76
C THR A 141 -9.67 -3.47 -21.10
N SER A 142 -9.25 -2.20 -21.11
CA SER A 142 -8.87 -1.45 -22.32
C SER A 142 -7.80 -0.40 -22.00
N PRO A 143 -6.62 -0.82 -21.55
CA PRO A 143 -5.62 0.10 -21.00
C PRO A 143 -4.94 0.99 -22.06
N ASN A 144 -4.89 0.58 -23.32
CA ASN A 144 -4.35 1.40 -24.42
C ASN A 144 -5.14 2.71 -24.62
N ASN A 145 -6.36 2.79 -24.09
CA ASN A 145 -7.17 4.00 -24.14
C ASN A 145 -6.92 4.95 -22.97
N ALA A 146 -6.06 4.58 -21.99
CA ALA A 146 -5.73 5.42 -20.85
C ALA A 146 -5.28 6.81 -21.29
N GLU A 147 -5.80 7.83 -20.63
CA GLU A 147 -5.54 9.22 -21.00
C GLU A 147 -4.43 9.86 -20.16
N ILE A 148 -4.27 9.41 -18.92
CA ILE A 148 -3.18 9.82 -18.02
C ILE A 148 -2.13 8.70 -18.04
N VAL A 149 -0.87 9.09 -18.17
CA VAL A 149 0.29 8.20 -18.28
C VAL A 149 1.38 8.60 -17.30
N ILE A 150 2.14 7.63 -16.80
CA ILE A 150 3.30 7.88 -15.92
C ILE A 150 4.57 8.00 -16.78
N THR A 151 5.38 9.04 -16.56
CA THR A 151 6.49 9.39 -17.47
C THR A 151 7.87 8.97 -16.99
N ASN A 152 8.05 8.80 -15.68
CA ASN A 152 9.31 8.40 -15.06
C ASN A 152 9.36 6.88 -14.77
N VAL A 153 8.81 6.08 -15.68
CA VAL A 153 8.85 4.61 -15.63
C VAL A 153 9.18 4.06 -17.01
N ASP A 154 9.58 2.80 -17.08
CA ASP A 154 9.74 2.10 -18.36
C ASP A 154 8.45 2.23 -19.20
N SER A 155 8.63 2.51 -20.50
CA SER A 155 7.57 2.64 -21.49
C SER A 155 6.56 1.47 -21.46
N PHE A 156 7.00 0.28 -21.08
CA PHE A 156 6.20 -0.92 -20.87
C PHE A 156 5.07 -0.72 -19.85
N TYR A 157 5.31 0.04 -18.77
CA TYR A 157 4.35 0.25 -17.68
C TYR A 157 3.47 1.51 -17.85
N LYS A 158 3.92 2.45 -18.68
CA LYS A 158 3.42 3.82 -18.78
C LYS A 158 1.89 3.98 -18.88
N GLY A 159 1.23 3.16 -19.71
CA GLY A 159 -0.21 3.26 -19.98
C GLY A 159 -1.12 2.49 -19.01
N ASN A 160 -0.58 1.47 -18.34
CA ASN A 160 -1.35 0.56 -17.50
C ASN A 160 -1.29 0.91 -16.01
N LEU A 161 -0.20 1.55 -15.59
CA LEU A 161 0.10 1.72 -14.18
C LEU A 161 -0.96 2.58 -13.45
N ILE A 162 -1.54 3.60 -14.08
CA ILE A 162 -2.64 4.37 -13.46
C ILE A 162 -3.88 3.50 -13.21
N MET A 163 -4.26 2.64 -14.17
CA MET A 163 -5.41 1.75 -14.01
C MET A 163 -5.16 0.69 -12.93
N PHE A 164 -3.93 0.19 -12.89
CA PHE A 164 -3.49 -0.76 -11.88
C PHE A 164 -3.52 -0.16 -10.47
N ILE A 165 -3.01 1.08 -10.30
CA ILE A 165 -3.08 1.82 -9.04
C ILE A 165 -4.53 2.02 -8.60
N ASP A 166 -5.41 2.50 -9.49
CA ASP A 166 -6.84 2.67 -9.21
C ASP A 166 -7.48 1.35 -8.73
N LYS A 167 -7.14 0.23 -9.37
CA LYS A 167 -7.67 -1.08 -9.01
C LYS A 167 -7.20 -1.51 -7.62
N ILE A 168 -5.90 -1.38 -7.33
CA ILE A 168 -5.35 -1.72 -6.01
C ILE A 168 -6.00 -0.88 -4.91
N ILE A 169 -6.12 0.44 -5.10
CA ILE A 169 -6.76 1.32 -4.11
C ILE A 169 -8.18 0.86 -3.81
N ASN A 170 -8.97 0.58 -4.85
CA ASN A 170 -10.35 0.12 -4.69
C ASN A 170 -10.46 -1.20 -3.93
N LEU A 171 -9.53 -2.15 -4.14
CA LEU A 171 -9.53 -3.41 -3.41
C LEU A 171 -9.03 -3.27 -1.96
N SER A 172 -8.01 -2.46 -1.75
CA SER A 172 -7.44 -2.21 -0.43
C SER A 172 -8.44 -1.51 0.50
N THR A 173 -9.26 -0.61 -0.05
CA THR A 173 -10.19 0.23 0.73
C THR A 173 -11.59 -0.37 0.93
N LYS A 174 -11.94 -1.47 0.27
CA LYS A 174 -13.30 -2.03 0.25
C LYS A 174 -13.81 -2.56 1.60
N ASN A 175 -12.97 -3.23 2.41
CA ASN A 175 -13.50 -4.11 3.48
C ASN A 175 -12.89 -3.96 4.90
N ALA A 176 -11.80 -3.21 5.13
CA ALA A 176 -11.20 -3.12 6.48
C ALA A 176 -10.43 -1.83 6.77
N TYR A 177 -9.76 -1.26 5.76
CA TYR A 177 -8.87 -0.11 5.94
C TYR A 177 -9.58 1.23 6.21
N LYS A 178 -10.86 1.37 5.85
CA LYS A 178 -11.58 2.65 5.86
C LYS A 178 -11.66 3.33 7.24
N ASN A 179 -11.74 2.54 8.32
CA ASN A 179 -11.83 3.07 9.69
C ASN A 179 -10.44 3.38 10.31
N PHE A 180 -9.37 2.69 9.90
CA PHE A 180 -8.01 2.92 10.38
C PHE A 180 -7.34 4.13 9.69
N LEU A 181 -7.66 4.37 8.41
CA LEU A 181 -6.98 5.35 7.58
C LEU A 181 -7.36 6.81 7.87
N ASN A 182 -8.60 7.09 8.27
CA ASN A 182 -9.07 8.49 8.32
C ASN A 182 -8.48 9.33 9.45
N SER A 183 -7.98 8.75 10.55
CA SER A 183 -7.44 9.52 11.68
C SER A 183 -5.93 9.75 11.63
N ASN A 184 -5.15 8.88 10.95
CA ASN A 184 -3.68 8.91 11.04
C ASN A 184 -2.93 9.12 9.70
N LEU A 185 -3.59 9.01 8.53
CA LEU A 185 -2.90 9.13 7.23
C LEU A 185 -2.18 10.47 7.02
N ASN A 186 -2.71 11.56 7.59
CA ASN A 186 -2.12 12.89 7.46
C ASN A 186 -0.69 12.96 8.00
N ASN A 187 -0.39 12.22 9.07
CA ASN A 187 0.95 12.17 9.64
C ASN A 187 1.96 11.48 8.71
N PHE A 188 1.53 10.48 7.94
CA PHE A 188 2.40 9.72 7.04
C PHE A 188 2.77 10.45 5.75
N TRP A 189 1.99 11.46 5.33
CA TRP A 189 2.35 12.26 4.15
C TRP A 189 3.66 13.05 4.34
N ASN A 190 4.02 13.34 5.59
CA ASN A 190 5.27 14.01 5.95
C ASN A 190 6.49 13.07 5.98
N ASN A 191 6.29 11.75 5.83
CA ASN A 191 7.41 10.81 5.76
C ASN A 191 8.29 11.07 4.53
N GLN A 192 9.55 10.66 4.61
CA GLN A 192 10.43 10.70 3.45
C GLN A 192 9.91 9.77 2.34
N LEU A 193 10.22 10.12 1.09
CA LEU A 193 9.98 9.24 -0.04
C LEU A 193 10.77 7.94 0.13
N SER A 194 10.18 6.84 -0.32
CA SER A 194 10.87 5.56 -0.43
C SER A 194 12.12 5.71 -1.29
N LYS A 195 13.21 5.07 -0.87
CA LYS A 195 14.48 5.07 -1.61
C LYS A 195 14.42 4.26 -2.91
N ILE A 196 13.51 3.30 -2.98
CA ILE A 196 13.24 2.49 -4.18
C ILE A 196 11.92 2.88 -4.82
N ASN A 197 11.81 2.68 -6.13
CA ASN A 197 10.56 2.94 -6.85
C ASN A 197 9.51 1.86 -6.52
N TYR A 198 8.23 2.16 -6.80
CA TYR A 198 7.15 1.25 -6.42
C TYR A 198 7.14 -0.07 -7.20
N LEU A 199 7.66 -0.11 -8.43
CA LEU A 199 7.71 -1.36 -9.22
C LEU A 199 8.75 -2.33 -8.64
N GLU A 200 9.92 -1.81 -8.28
CA GLU A 200 10.97 -2.55 -7.57
C GLU A 200 10.44 -3.05 -6.23
N TYR A 201 9.81 -2.15 -5.45
CA TYR A 201 9.17 -2.50 -4.18
C TYR A 201 8.15 -3.64 -4.32
N LEU A 202 7.24 -3.55 -5.32
CA LEU A 202 6.27 -4.60 -5.59
C LEU A 202 6.93 -5.92 -5.97
N SER A 203 7.98 -5.89 -6.79
CA SER A 203 8.66 -7.11 -7.23
C SER A 203 9.25 -7.92 -6.06
N GLU A 204 9.69 -7.24 -5.00
CA GLU A 204 10.27 -7.85 -3.81
C GLU A 204 9.24 -8.25 -2.75
N ARG A 205 8.21 -7.41 -2.58
CA ARG A 205 7.25 -7.52 -1.47
C ARG A 205 5.97 -8.23 -1.85
N ASN A 206 5.54 -8.10 -3.11
CA ASN A 206 4.30 -8.69 -3.60
C ASN A 206 4.43 -9.10 -5.08
N PRO A 207 5.18 -10.19 -5.34
CA PRO A 207 5.48 -10.61 -6.69
C PRO A 207 4.24 -11.04 -7.47
N LEU A 208 3.13 -11.40 -6.79
CA LEU A 208 1.84 -11.64 -7.43
C LEU A 208 1.26 -10.37 -8.05
N LEU A 209 1.19 -9.27 -7.31
CA LEU A 209 0.71 -7.99 -7.84
C LEU A 209 1.63 -7.49 -8.97
N PHE A 210 2.94 -7.64 -8.80
CA PHE A 210 3.88 -7.31 -9.86
C PHE A 210 3.68 -8.17 -11.12
N TYR A 211 3.39 -9.47 -10.95
CA TYR A 211 3.06 -10.38 -12.03
C TYR A 211 1.77 -9.95 -12.76
N PHE A 212 0.72 -9.59 -12.04
CA PHE A 212 -0.51 -9.06 -12.66
C PHE A 212 -0.24 -7.79 -13.46
N LEU A 213 0.52 -6.84 -12.91
CA LEU A 213 0.93 -5.64 -13.66
C LEU A 213 1.69 -6.01 -14.94
N LYS A 214 2.63 -6.96 -14.87
CA LYS A 214 3.36 -7.44 -16.06
C LYS A 214 2.43 -8.04 -17.11
N ILE A 215 1.44 -8.84 -16.72
CA ILE A 215 0.47 -9.39 -17.68
C ILE A 215 -0.34 -8.26 -18.33
N LEU A 216 -0.80 -7.27 -17.55
CA LEU A 216 -1.54 -6.12 -18.07
C LEU A 216 -0.71 -5.30 -19.07
N CYS A 217 0.60 -5.16 -18.80
CA CYS A 217 1.55 -4.44 -19.63
C CYS A 217 2.06 -5.21 -20.84
N THR A 218 2.08 -6.53 -20.77
CA THR A 218 2.49 -7.38 -21.89
C THR A 218 1.45 -7.21 -22.98
N ASN A 219 1.81 -6.36 -23.94
CA ASN A 219 0.97 -5.87 -25.02
C ASN A 219 -0.03 -6.94 -25.45
N ILE A 220 -1.32 -6.61 -25.34
CA ILE A 220 -2.44 -7.41 -25.85
C ILE A 220 -2.19 -7.84 -27.31
N LYS A 221 -1.29 -7.19 -28.06
CA LYS A 221 -0.78 -7.69 -29.36
C LYS A 221 -0.11 -9.06 -29.28
N ASN A 222 0.86 -9.30 -28.39
CA ASN A 222 1.49 -10.62 -28.26
C ASN A 222 0.51 -11.66 -27.70
N LEU A 223 -0.40 -11.25 -26.83
CA LEU A 223 -1.51 -12.09 -26.35
C LEU A 223 -2.58 -12.35 -27.43
N ARG A 224 -2.83 -11.42 -28.37
CA ARG A 224 -3.72 -11.59 -29.53
C ARG A 224 -3.08 -12.43 -30.64
N ASP A 225 -1.77 -12.36 -30.78
CA ASP A 225 -1.02 -13.18 -31.73
C ASP A 225 -0.87 -14.62 -31.18
N LEU A 226 -0.84 -14.80 -29.85
CA LEU A 226 -0.92 -16.12 -29.17
C LEU A 226 -2.35 -16.65 -29.00
N LEU A 227 -3.35 -15.78 -28.82
CA LEU A 227 -4.76 -16.11 -28.64
C LEU A 227 -5.56 -15.44 -29.76
N GLN A 228 -5.84 -16.20 -30.82
CA GLN A 228 -6.40 -15.73 -32.10
C GLN A 228 -7.75 -14.97 -32.06
N LYS A 229 -8.31 -14.55 -30.92
CA LYS A 229 -9.63 -13.88 -30.83
C LYS A 229 -9.70 -12.78 -29.77
N LYS A 230 -10.31 -11.64 -30.15
CA LYS A 230 -10.63 -10.49 -29.27
C LYS A 230 -11.41 -10.87 -27.99
N ASN A 231 -12.21 -11.93 -28.04
CA ASN A 231 -12.94 -12.47 -26.88
C ASN A 231 -12.04 -13.08 -25.81
N ASP A 232 -10.84 -13.54 -26.17
CA ASP A 232 -9.94 -14.24 -25.24
C ASP A 232 -9.13 -13.24 -24.40
N THR A 233 -8.83 -12.06 -24.95
CA THR A 233 -8.22 -10.96 -24.19
C THR A 233 -9.12 -10.45 -23.07
N GLN A 234 -10.40 -10.20 -23.37
CA GLN A 234 -11.36 -9.69 -22.38
C GLN A 234 -11.52 -10.69 -21.22
N LYS A 235 -11.69 -11.97 -21.54
CA LYS A 235 -11.75 -13.06 -20.55
C LYS A 235 -10.46 -13.17 -19.72
N CYS A 236 -9.30 -12.96 -20.34
CA CYS A 236 -8.02 -12.95 -19.62
C CYS A 236 -7.97 -11.79 -18.59
N LEU A 237 -8.39 -10.59 -18.98
CA LEU A 237 -8.41 -9.42 -18.09
C LEU A 237 -9.44 -9.59 -16.96
N GLU A 238 -10.62 -10.15 -17.26
CA GLU A 238 -11.63 -10.53 -16.26
C GLU A 238 -11.11 -11.59 -15.29
N ASN A 239 -10.35 -12.58 -15.78
CA ASN A 239 -9.74 -13.59 -14.94
C ASN A 239 -8.68 -12.99 -14.01
N ILE A 240 -7.81 -12.10 -14.52
CA ILE A 240 -6.83 -11.38 -13.69
C ILE A 240 -7.55 -10.56 -12.62
N GLU A 241 -8.60 -9.83 -13.01
CA GLU A 241 -9.39 -9.04 -12.07
C GLU A 241 -10.03 -9.92 -10.99
N SER A 242 -10.56 -11.08 -11.36
CA SER A 242 -11.12 -12.07 -10.42
C SER A 242 -10.03 -12.58 -9.46
N LYS A 243 -8.86 -12.96 -9.97
CA LYS A 243 -7.73 -13.44 -9.16
C LYS A 243 -7.16 -12.37 -8.24
N MET A 244 -7.14 -11.11 -8.68
CA MET A 244 -6.80 -9.97 -7.81
C MET A 244 -7.81 -9.87 -6.67
N ASN A 245 -9.12 -9.87 -6.95
CA ASN A 245 -10.14 -9.79 -5.90
C ASN A 245 -10.00 -10.94 -4.89
N GLU A 246 -9.85 -12.17 -5.39
CA GLU A 246 -9.68 -13.38 -4.59
C GLU A 246 -8.44 -13.28 -3.66
N TYR A 247 -7.31 -12.81 -4.20
CA TYR A 247 -6.10 -12.57 -3.41
C TYR A 247 -6.33 -11.53 -2.29
N PHE A 248 -6.96 -10.40 -2.61
CA PHE A 248 -7.24 -9.36 -1.61
C PHE A 248 -8.18 -9.86 -0.51
N ASP A 249 -9.16 -10.70 -0.83
CA ASP A 249 -10.03 -11.33 0.17
C ASP A 249 -9.23 -12.24 1.10
N PHE A 250 -8.35 -13.08 0.57
CA PHE A 250 -7.46 -13.92 1.37
C PHE A 250 -6.50 -13.10 2.24
N ALA A 251 -5.86 -12.07 1.69
CA ALA A 251 -4.95 -11.18 2.41
C ALA A 251 -5.67 -10.43 3.55
N ASN A 252 -6.91 -9.97 3.32
CA ASN A 252 -7.72 -9.31 4.34
C ASN A 252 -8.11 -10.27 5.48
N VAL A 253 -8.49 -11.50 5.15
CA VAL A 253 -8.78 -12.55 6.15
C VAL A 253 -7.53 -12.90 6.95
N ALA A 254 -6.39 -13.08 6.28
CA ALA A 254 -5.11 -13.34 6.91
C ALA A 254 -4.74 -12.22 7.90
N ASN A 255 -4.77 -10.96 7.45
CA ASN A 255 -4.52 -9.79 8.29
C ASN A 255 -5.38 -9.77 9.55
N ARG A 256 -6.69 -10.00 9.40
CA ARG A 256 -7.62 -10.04 10.54
C ARG A 256 -7.26 -11.15 11.52
N LYS A 257 -6.97 -12.35 11.03
CA LYS A 257 -6.61 -13.50 11.87
C LYS A 257 -5.29 -13.28 12.62
N LEU A 258 -4.28 -12.70 11.97
CA LEU A 258 -2.99 -12.39 12.58
C LEU A 258 -3.11 -11.30 13.66
N ASN A 259 -3.85 -10.22 13.38
CA ASN A 259 -4.13 -9.17 14.37
C ASN A 259 -4.91 -9.73 15.58
N ASN A 260 -5.91 -10.58 15.33
CA ASN A 260 -6.64 -11.25 16.41
C ASN A 260 -5.73 -12.17 17.23
N ALA A 261 -4.76 -12.85 16.60
CA ALA A 261 -3.77 -13.66 17.30
C ALA A 261 -2.90 -12.80 18.23
N ARG A 262 -2.48 -11.61 17.77
CA ARG A 262 -1.73 -10.63 18.58
C ARG A 262 -2.54 -10.08 19.76
N ASN A 263 -3.85 -9.92 19.61
CA ASN A 263 -4.74 -9.48 20.68
C ASN A 263 -5.09 -10.60 21.67
N SER A 264 -4.84 -11.86 21.30
CA SER A 264 -5.13 -13.06 22.10
C SER A 264 -3.88 -13.88 22.40
N LEU A 265 -2.80 -13.18 22.77
CA LEU A 265 -1.56 -13.82 23.24
C LEU A 265 -1.80 -14.61 24.53
N PRO A 266 -1.01 -15.68 24.79
CA PRO A 266 -1.06 -16.44 26.02
C PRO A 266 -0.98 -15.55 27.28
N PRO A 267 -1.62 -15.92 28.40
CA PRO A 267 -1.46 -15.26 29.69
C PRO A 267 0.01 -15.00 30.08
N LEU A 268 0.25 -13.98 30.91
CA LEU A 268 1.63 -13.59 31.27
C LEU A 268 2.35 -14.71 32.04
N GLU A 269 1.58 -15.48 32.81
CA GLU A 269 2.00 -16.63 33.61
C GLU A 269 2.66 -17.70 32.75
N ASP A 270 2.20 -17.86 31.50
CA ASP A 270 2.70 -18.86 30.56
C ASP A 270 3.99 -18.43 29.83
N ILE A 271 4.40 -17.16 29.95
CA ILE A 271 5.54 -16.57 29.22
C ILE A 271 6.66 -16.07 30.14
N ILE A 272 6.68 -16.52 31.40
CA ILE A 272 7.72 -16.11 32.35
C ILE A 272 9.07 -16.73 31.93
N VAL A 273 9.93 -15.88 31.36
CA VAL A 273 11.31 -16.18 30.96
C VAL A 273 12.30 -15.69 32.02
N PHE A 274 12.15 -14.44 32.47
CA PHE A 274 13.03 -13.83 33.48
C PHE A 274 12.42 -13.99 34.88
N GLU A 275 12.56 -15.17 35.45
CA GLU A 275 12.07 -15.50 36.80
C GLU A 275 12.73 -14.65 37.88
N GLY A 276 12.01 -14.39 38.98
CA GLY A 276 12.51 -13.61 40.10
C GLY A 276 12.51 -12.10 39.86
N THR A 277 12.12 -11.61 38.68
CA THR A 277 12.02 -10.17 38.41
C THR A 277 10.64 -9.58 38.73
N GLN A 278 9.64 -10.42 39.01
CA GLN A 278 8.24 -10.00 39.14
C GLN A 278 7.99 -9.07 40.32
N HIS A 279 8.75 -9.20 41.41
CA HIS A 279 8.65 -8.33 42.57
C HIS A 279 9.30 -6.95 42.36
N LEU A 280 10.09 -6.78 41.29
CA LEU A 280 10.85 -5.56 41.01
C LEU A 280 10.12 -4.61 40.07
N PHE A 281 9.18 -5.12 39.27
CA PHE A 281 8.47 -4.33 38.26
C PHE A 281 6.97 -4.54 38.39
N THR A 282 6.21 -3.43 38.34
CA THR A 282 4.76 -3.46 38.52
C THR A 282 4.01 -4.02 37.32
N HIS A 283 4.60 -3.92 36.11
CA HIS A 283 3.96 -4.33 34.86
C HIS A 283 4.98 -4.94 33.91
N PHE A 284 4.60 -6.05 33.28
CA PHE A 284 5.34 -6.68 32.19
C PHE A 284 4.47 -6.75 30.95
N ASP A 285 5.10 -6.47 29.82
CA ASP A 285 4.53 -6.65 28.50
C ASP A 285 5.01 -7.98 27.89
N LYS A 286 4.25 -8.44 26.90
CA LYS A 286 4.56 -9.64 26.11
C LYS A 286 5.31 -9.20 24.86
N ALA A 287 6.64 -9.22 24.93
CA ALA A 287 7.52 -8.75 23.86
C ALA A 287 7.84 -9.88 22.88
N HIS A 288 7.59 -9.66 21.59
CA HIS A 288 7.91 -10.63 20.54
C HIS A 288 9.40 -10.61 20.21
N ILE A 289 10.08 -11.75 20.33
CA ILE A 289 11.48 -11.92 19.88
C ILE A 289 11.54 -11.65 18.38
N TYR A 290 10.87 -12.50 17.59
CA TYR A 290 10.64 -12.23 16.19
C TYR A 290 9.42 -11.32 16.03
N PRO A 291 9.60 -10.05 15.58
CA PRO A 291 8.55 -9.03 15.69
C PRO A 291 7.25 -9.44 15.01
N PHE A 292 6.12 -9.10 15.64
CA PHE A 292 4.78 -9.33 15.09
C PHE A 292 4.64 -8.75 13.67
N SER A 293 5.05 -7.49 13.48
CA SER A 293 5.04 -6.82 12.18
C SER A 293 5.80 -7.59 11.09
N GLN A 294 6.93 -8.21 11.44
CA GLN A 294 7.70 -9.02 10.50
C GLN A 294 7.02 -10.37 10.21
N ILE A 295 6.49 -11.06 11.23
CA ILE A 295 5.72 -12.31 11.02
C ILE A 295 4.53 -12.06 10.09
N LYS A 296 3.83 -10.94 10.28
CA LYS A 296 2.71 -10.52 9.43
C LYS A 296 3.16 -10.36 7.97
N ASN A 297 4.26 -9.63 7.74
CA ASN A 297 4.80 -9.38 6.41
C ASN A 297 5.25 -10.67 5.72
N ASP A 298 5.97 -11.55 6.43
CA ASP A 298 6.43 -12.81 5.86
C ASP A 298 5.26 -13.73 5.50
N THR A 299 4.23 -13.78 6.35
CA THR A 299 3.03 -14.59 6.10
C THR A 299 2.31 -14.11 4.83
N LEU A 300 2.16 -12.80 4.66
CA LEU A 300 1.48 -12.21 3.50
C LEU A 300 2.30 -12.33 2.21
N LYS A 301 3.62 -12.23 2.32
CA LYS A 301 4.53 -12.50 1.20
C LYS A 301 4.44 -13.96 0.75
N LEU A 302 4.50 -14.91 1.69
CA LEU A 302 4.33 -16.34 1.39
C LEU A 302 2.96 -16.64 0.75
N LEU A 303 1.90 -15.97 1.22
CA LEU A 303 0.57 -16.07 0.62
C LEU A 303 0.60 -15.57 -0.83
N ALA A 304 1.21 -14.41 -1.10
CA ALA A 304 1.35 -13.86 -2.45
C ALA A 304 2.17 -14.78 -3.36
N ASP A 305 3.31 -15.30 -2.88
CA ASP A 305 4.15 -16.26 -3.60
C ASP A 305 3.35 -17.51 -3.97
N LYS A 306 2.57 -18.04 -3.03
CA LYS A 306 1.78 -19.24 -3.28
C LYS A 306 0.66 -19.01 -4.29
N CYS A 307 -0.05 -17.89 -4.18
CA CYS A 307 -1.03 -17.47 -5.17
C CYS A 307 -0.39 -17.26 -6.55
N LEU A 308 0.83 -16.74 -6.61
CA LEU A 308 1.57 -16.58 -7.86
C LEU A 308 1.88 -17.92 -8.52
N ASP A 309 2.31 -18.92 -7.75
CA ASP A 309 2.55 -20.27 -8.27
C ASP A 309 1.28 -20.85 -8.90
N HIS A 310 0.14 -20.72 -8.22
CA HIS A 310 -1.17 -21.12 -8.75
C HIS A 310 -1.54 -20.37 -10.03
N CYS A 311 -1.31 -19.06 -10.08
CA CYS A 311 -1.54 -18.26 -11.29
C CYS A 311 -0.66 -18.68 -12.48
N LYS A 312 0.61 -19.02 -12.25
CA LYS A 312 1.54 -19.44 -13.31
C LYS A 312 1.13 -20.76 -13.98
N ILE A 313 0.48 -21.64 -13.23
CA ILE A 313 -0.02 -22.94 -13.72
C ILE A 313 -1.53 -22.94 -14.01
N ASN A 314 -2.15 -21.76 -14.03
CA ASN A 314 -3.59 -21.56 -14.28
C ASN A 314 -4.51 -22.38 -13.35
N GLN A 315 -4.15 -22.48 -12.08
CA GLN A 315 -4.93 -23.16 -11.04
C GLN A 315 -5.69 -22.17 -10.15
N ASN A 316 -6.76 -22.67 -9.54
CA ASN A 316 -7.47 -21.94 -8.49
C ASN A 316 -6.66 -21.92 -7.20
N PHE A 317 -6.87 -20.88 -6.39
CA PHE A 317 -6.17 -20.79 -5.12
C PHE A 317 -6.66 -21.88 -4.17
N ASP A 318 -5.73 -22.68 -3.68
CA ASP A 318 -6.01 -23.72 -2.70
C ASP A 318 -6.21 -23.09 -1.32
N SER A 319 -7.48 -22.97 -0.91
CA SER A 319 -7.87 -22.38 0.37
C SER A 319 -7.30 -23.16 1.57
N LYS A 320 -7.04 -24.46 1.45
CA LYS A 320 -6.45 -25.26 2.52
C LYS A 320 -4.98 -24.85 2.72
N GLN A 321 -4.21 -24.81 1.63
CA GLN A 321 -2.81 -24.36 1.67
C GLN A 321 -2.68 -22.91 2.16
N ILE A 322 -3.57 -22.02 1.71
CA ILE A 322 -3.59 -20.63 2.17
C ILE A 322 -3.88 -20.56 3.68
N ASN A 323 -4.85 -21.33 4.17
CA ASN A 323 -5.14 -21.39 5.61
C ASN A 323 -3.96 -21.98 6.41
N GLU A 324 -3.24 -22.96 5.88
CA GLU A 324 -2.02 -23.50 6.51
C GLU A 324 -0.94 -22.41 6.67
N ILE A 325 -0.68 -21.61 5.63
CA ILE A 325 0.25 -20.47 5.70
C ILE A 325 -0.16 -19.50 6.82
N VAL A 326 -1.43 -19.12 6.86
CA VAL A 326 -1.95 -18.19 7.89
C VAL A 326 -1.87 -18.79 9.29
N ASN A 327 -2.20 -20.08 9.44
CA ASN A 327 -2.12 -20.78 10.72
C ASN A 327 -0.67 -20.87 11.24
N ASN A 328 0.31 -21.04 10.36
CA ASN A 328 1.72 -21.00 10.72
C ASN A 328 2.13 -19.61 11.23
N GLY A 329 1.63 -18.54 10.61
CA GLY A 329 1.83 -17.17 11.13
C GLY A 329 1.20 -16.98 12.51
N ILE A 330 -0.04 -17.43 12.70
CA ILE A 330 -0.73 -17.39 14.01
C ILE A 330 0.05 -18.16 15.08
N TYR A 331 0.56 -19.35 14.74
CA TYR A 331 1.37 -20.16 15.64
C TYR A 331 2.63 -19.41 16.10
N GLN A 332 3.35 -18.77 15.18
CA GLN A 332 4.53 -17.98 15.54
C GLN A 332 4.21 -16.77 16.43
N ILE A 333 3.07 -16.10 16.20
CA ILE A 333 2.63 -14.96 17.01
C ILE A 333 2.29 -15.39 18.43
N LYS A 334 1.59 -16.52 18.59
CA LYS A 334 1.13 -17.02 19.89
C LYS A 334 2.14 -17.89 20.63
N SER A 335 3.24 -18.27 19.97
CA SER A 335 4.25 -19.14 20.58
C SER A 335 4.84 -18.49 21.83
N VAL A 336 4.76 -19.19 22.96
CA VAL A 336 5.41 -18.77 24.21
C VAL A 336 6.93 -18.63 24.02
N ASP A 337 7.52 -19.43 23.13
CA ASP A 337 8.93 -19.38 22.79
C ASP A 337 9.33 -18.12 22.02
N ASN A 338 8.38 -17.48 21.33
CA ASN A 338 8.57 -16.19 20.67
C ASN A 338 8.32 -14.99 21.61
N LEU A 339 7.93 -15.22 22.86
CA LEU A 339 7.56 -14.16 23.79
C LEU A 339 8.58 -14.06 24.93
N LEU A 340 8.86 -12.81 25.34
CA LEU A 340 9.61 -12.45 26.53
C LEU A 340 8.74 -11.59 27.44
N ASN A 341 8.79 -11.83 28.75
CA ASN A 341 8.22 -10.92 29.74
C ASN A 341 9.20 -9.77 30.00
N LEU A 342 8.98 -8.62 29.36
CA LEU A 342 9.82 -7.43 29.55
C LEU A 342 9.02 -6.29 30.19
N PRO A 343 9.59 -5.53 31.14
CA PRO A 343 8.97 -4.28 31.60
C PRO A 343 8.82 -3.30 30.44
N LYS A 344 7.75 -2.48 30.46
CA LYS A 344 7.40 -1.57 29.35
C LYS A 344 8.57 -0.75 28.80
N ASN A 345 9.41 -0.18 29.66
CA ASN A 345 10.57 0.62 29.21
C ASN A 345 11.60 -0.23 28.48
N ILE A 346 11.83 -1.47 28.93
CA ILE A 346 12.78 -2.40 28.31
C ILE A 346 12.21 -2.97 27.02
N HIS A 347 10.91 -3.25 26.98
CA HIS A 347 10.19 -3.66 25.77
C HIS A 347 10.32 -2.61 24.66
N ASN A 348 10.09 -1.32 24.97
CA ASN A 348 10.25 -0.24 24.01
C ASN A 348 11.68 -0.13 23.44
N ILE A 349 12.70 -0.41 24.26
CA ILE A 349 14.11 -0.42 23.82
C ILE A 349 14.38 -1.64 22.93
N PHE A 350 13.78 -2.78 23.28
CA PHE A 350 13.88 -4.00 22.51
C PHE A 350 13.23 -3.84 21.13
N ASP A 351 12.02 -3.29 21.03
CA ASP A 351 11.33 -3.08 19.75
C ASP A 351 12.07 -2.11 18.82
N LYS A 352 12.77 -1.13 19.40
CA LYS A 352 13.70 -0.25 18.66
C LYS A 352 14.99 -0.92 18.21
N ASN A 353 15.16 -2.20 18.51
CA ASN A 353 16.31 -3.03 18.15
C ASN A 353 17.65 -2.56 18.74
N TYR A 354 17.62 -1.81 19.84
CA TYR A 354 18.86 -1.34 20.49
C TYR A 354 19.66 -2.49 21.11
N PHE A 355 18.99 -3.59 21.46
CA PHE A 355 19.59 -4.86 21.80
C PHE A 355 18.75 -6.05 21.30
N THR A 356 19.38 -7.23 21.29
CA THR A 356 18.80 -8.54 20.96
C THR A 356 19.53 -9.62 21.78
N TYR A 357 19.29 -10.89 21.51
CA TYR A 357 20.02 -12.02 22.12
C TYR A 357 20.74 -12.84 21.05
N ASN A 358 21.78 -13.58 21.42
CA ASN A 358 22.36 -14.65 20.61
C ASN A 358 21.64 -15.98 20.88
N GLN A 359 21.97 -17.05 20.13
CA GLN A 359 21.35 -18.37 20.32
C GLN A 359 21.71 -19.04 21.66
N ASN A 360 22.72 -18.52 22.37
CA ASN A 360 23.06 -18.91 23.75
C ASN A 360 22.29 -18.08 24.79
N GLY A 361 21.36 -17.22 24.34
CA GLY A 361 20.55 -16.33 25.17
C GLY A 361 21.28 -15.12 25.72
N GLU A 362 22.50 -14.84 25.30
CA GLU A 362 23.30 -13.71 25.79
C GLU A 362 22.97 -12.45 25.01
N ILE A 363 22.91 -11.32 25.69
CA ILE A 363 22.58 -10.05 25.08
C ILE A 363 23.61 -9.61 24.04
N ILE A 364 23.11 -9.12 22.89
CA ILE A 364 23.88 -8.42 21.87
C ILE A 364 23.37 -6.98 21.81
N TYR A 365 24.24 -6.02 22.08
CA TYR A 365 23.92 -4.61 21.89
C TYR A 365 24.15 -4.19 20.44
N ARG A 366 23.20 -3.44 19.86
CA ARG A 366 23.35 -2.76 18.57
C ARG A 366 23.66 -1.28 18.76
N GLU A 367 22.96 -0.63 19.69
CA GLU A 367 23.07 0.82 19.93
C GLU A 367 23.23 1.16 21.41
N LYS A 368 24.23 0.56 22.07
CA LYS A 368 24.44 0.70 23.53
C LYS A 368 24.52 2.17 24.00
N LYS A 369 25.11 3.05 23.19
CA LYS A 369 25.33 4.47 23.53
C LYS A 369 24.04 5.31 23.60
N ILE A 370 22.95 4.83 23.00
CA ILE A 370 21.68 5.57 22.91
C ILE A 370 20.73 5.17 24.05
N ILE A 371 20.99 4.04 24.72
CA ILE A 371 20.22 3.56 25.88
C ILE A 371 20.56 4.43 27.10
N LYS A 372 19.54 4.89 27.85
CA LYS A 372 19.79 5.72 29.04
C LYS A 372 20.52 4.92 30.13
N PRO A 373 21.37 5.54 30.96
CA PRO A 373 22.18 4.82 31.94
C PRO A 373 21.38 3.91 32.89
N PHE A 374 20.24 4.40 33.39
CA PHE A 374 19.38 3.60 34.26
C PHE A 374 18.77 2.39 33.54
N GLU A 375 18.29 2.58 32.31
CA GLU A 375 17.72 1.51 31.48
C GLU A 375 18.79 0.46 31.15
N LEU A 376 20.00 0.91 30.81
CA LEU A 376 21.14 0.02 30.53
C LEU A 376 21.50 -0.79 31.77
N SER A 377 21.62 -0.16 32.94
CA SER A 377 21.90 -0.87 34.19
C SER A 377 20.82 -1.90 34.54
N THR A 378 19.56 -1.60 34.22
CA THR A 378 18.43 -2.52 34.41
C THR A 378 18.54 -3.74 33.50
N ILE A 379 18.88 -3.50 32.22
CA ILE A 379 19.10 -4.56 31.23
C ILE A 379 20.26 -5.46 31.67
N GLU A 380 21.41 -4.87 32.00
CA GLU A 380 22.61 -5.62 32.38
C GLU A 380 22.39 -6.47 33.65
N LYS A 381 21.63 -5.95 34.61
CA LYS A 381 21.38 -6.62 35.89
C LYS A 381 20.33 -7.74 35.80
N TYR A 382 19.26 -7.56 35.02
CA TYR A 382 18.09 -8.45 35.07
C TYR A 382 17.73 -9.14 33.75
N PHE A 383 18.18 -8.61 32.61
CA PHE A 383 17.78 -9.07 31.27
C PHE A 383 18.98 -9.36 30.37
N SER A 384 20.18 -9.52 30.94
CA SER A 384 21.42 -9.73 30.17
C SER A 384 21.54 -11.14 29.58
N LYS A 385 20.82 -12.12 30.15
CA LYS A 385 20.85 -13.50 29.69
C LYS A 385 19.49 -14.19 29.87
N ILE A 386 19.00 -14.81 28.80
CA ILE A 386 17.86 -15.73 28.87
C ILE A 386 18.33 -17.01 29.60
N PRO A 387 17.63 -17.46 30.66
CA PRO A 387 18.02 -18.67 31.39
C PRO A 387 18.07 -19.90 30.47
N TYR A 388 19.06 -20.77 30.68
CA TYR A 388 19.27 -21.94 29.81
C TYR A 388 18.04 -22.86 29.76
N GLN A 389 17.36 -23.09 30.89
CA GLN A 389 16.13 -23.88 30.94
C GLN A 389 14.96 -23.26 30.14
N LYS A 390 15.06 -21.98 29.78
CA LYS A 390 14.11 -21.27 28.94
C LYS A 390 14.61 -21.16 27.48
N LEU A 391 15.80 -21.63 27.12
CA LEU A 391 16.30 -21.59 25.73
C LEU A 391 15.92 -22.85 24.95
N SER A 392 14.63 -22.99 24.64
CA SER A 392 14.16 -24.03 23.71
C SER A 392 14.71 -23.82 22.30
N ASP A 393 14.73 -24.88 21.49
CA ASP A 393 15.19 -24.77 20.10
C ASP A 393 14.28 -23.85 19.27
N LEU A 394 12.99 -23.78 19.59
CA LEU A 394 12.05 -22.86 18.97
C LEU A 394 12.34 -21.41 19.34
N ARG A 395 12.71 -21.12 20.60
CA ARG A 395 13.13 -19.77 21.02
C ARG A 395 14.43 -19.37 20.33
N LYS A 396 15.41 -20.28 20.24
CA LYS A 396 16.66 -20.06 19.48
C LYS A 396 16.39 -19.77 18.01
N TYR A 397 15.39 -20.43 17.41
CA TYR A 397 14.95 -20.15 16.05
C TYR A 397 14.43 -18.71 15.92
N PHE A 398 13.55 -18.23 16.80
CA PHE A 398 13.06 -16.85 16.73
C PHE A 398 14.16 -15.81 16.95
N ILE A 399 15.11 -16.08 17.86
CA ILE A 399 16.29 -15.24 18.06
C ILE A 399 17.12 -15.16 16.76
N LEU A 400 17.34 -16.29 16.10
CA LEU A 400 18.06 -16.33 14.82
C LEU A 400 17.33 -15.51 13.74
N GLN A 401 16.00 -15.64 13.62
CA GLN A 401 15.21 -14.88 12.66
C GLN A 401 15.29 -13.38 12.92
N ARG A 402 15.18 -12.95 14.18
CA ARG A 402 15.37 -11.55 14.57
C ARG A 402 16.75 -11.05 14.17
N ASN A 403 17.81 -11.80 14.46
CA ASN A 403 19.17 -11.36 14.15
C ASN A 403 19.43 -11.24 12.64
N LYS A 404 18.90 -12.17 11.82
CA LYS A 404 18.94 -12.06 10.35
C LYS A 404 18.22 -10.80 9.86
N LEU A 405 17.04 -10.50 10.41
CA LEU A 405 16.30 -9.27 10.10
C LEU A 405 17.13 -8.01 10.42
N LEU A 406 17.83 -8.02 11.56
CA LEU A 406 18.65 -6.89 11.97
C LEU A 406 19.94 -6.73 11.16
N GLU A 407 20.40 -7.78 10.49
CA GLU A 407 21.57 -7.73 9.59
C GLU A 407 21.18 -7.20 8.20
N ALA A 408 20.00 -7.59 7.69
CA ALA A 408 19.49 -7.11 6.41
C ALA A 408 19.12 -5.61 6.40
N ASN A 409 18.98 -4.99 7.57
CA ASN A 409 18.64 -3.57 7.73
C ASN A 409 19.86 -2.67 8.05
N LYS A 410 21.08 -3.22 8.05
CA LYS A 410 22.32 -2.43 8.05
C LYS A 410 22.61 -1.93 6.65
#